data_AF-A0A9P0D3J1-F1
#
_entry.id   AF-A0A9P0D3J1-F1
#
_cell.length_a   1.000
_cell.length_b   1.000
_cell.length_c   1.000
_cell.angle_alpha   90.00
_cell.angle_beta   90.00
_cell.angle_gamma   90.00
#
_symmetry.space_group_name_H-M   'P 1'
#
loop_
_entity.id
_entity.type
_entity.pdbx_description
1 polymer ?
#
loop_
_entity_poly.entity_id
_entity_poly.type
_entity_poly.pdbx_seq_one_letter_code
_entity_poly.pdbx_strand_id
1 'polypeptide(L)'
;MNFGSSSVAVSLYSRAHTGRSSNSPDGFRPSGTASAEEAESDQEMGLENVKVDASPVLIIHDDNGISEETRNILGPDPSKKKKCGFNLHAAVEPIWSHILAFGFSSEEKDRLFKKYEMPENCKLLTPPIINPEISASMNALHTARDDTHLNYQNQIGKVLATLGRAINVILEEETSIPKQVKENLLAYTADSGRMLCTIVNEMSNKRR
;
A
#
# COMPACT_ATOMS: atom_id res chain seq x y z
N MET A 1 25.64 45.17 -7.79
CA MET A 1 25.49 44.50 -9.11
C MET A 1 24.56 43.32 -8.91
N ASN A 2 23.45 43.25 -9.66
CA ASN A 2 22.57 42.09 -9.67
C ASN A 2 23.14 41.02 -10.60
N PHE A 3 23.13 39.76 -10.16
CA PHE A 3 22.86 38.62 -11.04
C PHE A 3 22.10 37.57 -10.24
N GLY A 4 20.79 37.49 -10.47
CA GLY A 4 20.03 36.28 -10.18
C GLY A 4 20.08 35.36 -11.39
N SER A 5 19.89 34.06 -11.18
CA SER A 5 19.45 33.14 -12.22
C SER A 5 18.65 32.02 -11.59
N SER A 6 17.69 31.47 -12.35
CA SER A 6 16.55 30.71 -11.83
C SER A 6 16.36 29.40 -12.59
N SER A 7 15.66 28.45 -11.95
CA SER A 7 15.10 27.23 -12.59
C SER A 7 16.16 26.18 -12.98
N VAL A 8 15.87 24.87 -13.11
CA VAL A 8 14.61 24.21 -13.47
C VAL A 8 14.37 22.96 -12.61
N ALA A 9 13.12 22.76 -12.15
CA ALA A 9 12.65 21.49 -11.60
C ALA A 9 12.10 20.57 -12.72
N VAL A 10 12.54 19.31 -12.75
CA VAL A 10 12.04 18.31 -13.71
C VAL A 10 10.92 17.49 -13.06
N SER A 11 9.68 17.77 -13.46
CA SER A 11 8.51 16.97 -13.09
C SER A 11 8.16 16.01 -14.23
N LEU A 12 8.09 14.70 -13.93
CA LEU A 12 7.74 13.66 -14.89
C LEU A 12 6.58 12.80 -14.39
N TYR A 13 5.38 13.38 -14.40
CA TYR A 13 4.13 12.62 -14.46
C TYR A 13 3.17 13.30 -15.45
N SER A 14 2.91 12.64 -16.57
CA SER A 14 1.81 13.01 -17.47
C SER A 14 1.13 11.75 -17.97
N ARG A 15 -0.17 11.64 -17.66
CA ARG A 15 -1.04 10.49 -17.95
C ARG A 15 -2.01 10.90 -19.05
N ALA A 16 -1.77 10.45 -20.27
CA ALA A 16 -2.65 10.72 -21.40
C ALA A 16 -3.81 9.71 -21.46
N HIS A 17 -5.03 10.17 -21.16
CA HIS A 17 -6.25 9.54 -21.66
C HIS A 17 -6.76 10.35 -22.86
N THR A 18 -6.87 9.72 -24.03
CA THR A 18 -7.50 10.33 -25.21
C THR A 18 -8.47 9.34 -25.84
N GLY A 19 -9.76 9.68 -25.85
CA GLY A 19 -10.78 9.00 -26.64
C GLY A 19 -11.37 9.96 -27.68
N ARG A 20 -11.63 9.47 -28.89
CA ARG A 20 -12.46 10.10 -29.93
C ARG A 20 -12.84 8.99 -30.93
N SER A 21 -14.08 8.52 -30.94
CA SER A 21 -15.27 9.06 -31.64
C SER A 21 -15.26 8.79 -33.15
N SER A 22 -16.42 8.39 -33.66
CA SER A 22 -16.66 7.77 -34.96
C SER A 22 -16.82 8.76 -36.13
N ASN A 23 -16.59 8.28 -37.36
CA ASN A 23 -17.64 8.13 -38.40
C ASN A 23 -17.07 7.67 -39.76
N SER A 24 -17.84 6.84 -40.46
CA SER A 24 -17.72 6.44 -41.89
C SER A 24 -18.40 7.52 -42.80
N PRO A 25 -18.61 7.40 -44.15
CA PRO A 25 -18.50 6.21 -45.03
C PRO A 25 -18.04 6.42 -46.53
N ASP A 26 -18.18 5.32 -47.30
CA ASP A 26 -18.60 5.21 -48.73
C ASP A 26 -17.64 4.92 -49.92
N GLY A 27 -18.12 3.98 -50.77
CA GLY A 27 -17.74 3.70 -52.18
C GLY A 27 -16.72 2.57 -52.43
N PHE A 28 -16.81 1.70 -53.46
CA PHE A 28 -17.91 1.22 -54.34
C PHE A 28 -17.49 -0.15 -54.97
N ARG A 29 -18.43 -0.91 -55.58
CA ARG A 29 -18.31 -2.29 -56.14
C ARG A 29 -17.95 -2.29 -57.67
N PRO A 30 -17.99 -3.39 -58.51
CA PRO A 30 -18.65 -4.72 -58.38
C PRO A 30 -18.00 -5.97 -59.07
N SER A 31 -18.81 -7.07 -59.15
CA SER A 31 -18.84 -8.23 -60.10
C SER A 31 -18.43 -9.57 -59.47
N GLY A 32 -19.19 -10.69 -59.52
CA GLY A 32 -20.52 -11.07 -60.06
C GLY A 32 -20.79 -12.57 -59.72
N THR A 33 -21.77 -13.35 -60.19
CA THR A 33 -22.98 -13.19 -61.04
C THR A 33 -23.93 -14.41 -60.86
N ALA A 34 -25.27 -14.21 -60.77
CA ALA A 34 -26.36 -15.20 -61.05
C ALA A 34 -26.49 -16.45 -60.10
N SER A 35 -27.66 -17.07 -59.83
CA SER A 35 -29.10 -16.91 -60.16
C SER A 35 -29.95 -17.35 -58.92
N ALA A 36 -31.28 -17.35 -58.82
CA ALA A 36 -32.41 -17.01 -59.69
C ALA A 36 -33.64 -16.57 -58.83
N GLU A 37 -34.59 -15.83 -59.45
CA GLU A 37 -36.07 -16.01 -59.45
C GLU A 37 -36.81 -16.59 -58.21
N GLU A 38 -38.05 -16.17 -57.85
CA GLU A 38 -38.86 -14.96 -58.12
C GLU A 38 -40.16 -15.08 -57.27
N ALA A 39 -40.73 -13.94 -56.81
CA ALA A 39 -42.16 -13.71 -56.50
C ALA A 39 -42.92 -14.68 -55.51
N GLU A 40 -44.09 -14.39 -54.93
CA GLU A 40 -44.90 -13.16 -54.83
C GLU A 40 -45.68 -13.14 -53.49
N SER A 41 -46.70 -12.28 -53.36
CA SER A 41 -47.31 -11.82 -52.10
C SER A 41 -48.41 -12.68 -51.48
N ASP A 42 -48.71 -12.33 -50.21
CA ASP A 42 -50.03 -12.19 -49.59
C ASP A 42 -50.63 -13.24 -48.61
N GLN A 43 -51.04 -12.66 -47.47
CA GLN A 43 -52.25 -12.89 -46.65
C GLN A 43 -52.35 -13.99 -45.56
N GLU A 44 -52.81 -13.48 -44.40
CA GLU A 44 -53.64 -14.05 -43.32
C GLU A 44 -53.15 -15.19 -42.38
N MET A 45 -53.07 -14.80 -41.09
CA MET A 45 -53.66 -15.45 -39.90
C MET A 45 -53.53 -16.98 -39.69
N GLY A 46 -52.75 -17.40 -38.68
CA GLY A 46 -52.81 -18.78 -38.17
C GLY A 46 -51.90 -19.09 -36.97
N LEU A 47 -52.52 -19.54 -35.88
CA LEU A 47 -52.00 -19.98 -34.58
C LEU A 47 -50.83 -21.02 -34.57
N GLU A 48 -50.11 -21.04 -33.43
CA GLU A 48 -49.42 -22.20 -32.78
C GLU A 48 -48.25 -22.90 -33.54
N ASN A 49 -47.03 -23.04 -33.00
CA ASN A 49 -46.67 -23.63 -31.71
C ASN A 49 -45.18 -23.36 -31.37
N VAL A 50 -44.85 -23.03 -30.11
CA VAL A 50 -43.45 -22.78 -29.71
C VAL A 50 -42.77 -24.07 -29.22
N LYS A 51 -41.79 -24.58 -29.97
CA LYS A 51 -40.76 -25.48 -29.42
C LYS A 51 -39.61 -24.63 -28.86
N VAL A 52 -39.48 -24.60 -27.54
CA VAL A 52 -38.31 -23.98 -26.88
C VAL A 52 -37.15 -24.97 -26.88
N ASP A 53 -36.02 -24.54 -27.43
CA ASP A 53 -34.80 -25.34 -27.50
C ASP A 53 -34.05 -25.33 -26.15
N ALA A 54 -33.43 -26.46 -25.78
CA ALA A 54 -32.96 -26.69 -24.41
C ALA A 54 -31.52 -26.20 -24.20
N SER A 55 -31.37 -24.98 -23.68
CA SER A 55 -30.10 -24.56 -23.07
C SER A 55 -29.86 -25.30 -21.74
N PRO A 56 -28.63 -25.75 -21.42
CA PRO A 56 -28.35 -26.49 -20.20
C PRO A 56 -28.55 -25.60 -18.95
N VAL A 57 -29.44 -26.04 -18.07
CA VAL A 57 -29.69 -25.38 -16.78
C VAL A 57 -28.46 -25.51 -15.89
N LEU A 58 -27.92 -24.37 -15.45
CA LEU A 58 -26.88 -24.33 -14.42
C LEU A 58 -27.49 -24.74 -13.07
N ILE A 59 -27.27 -26.00 -12.67
CA ILE A 59 -27.63 -26.47 -11.33
C ILE A 59 -26.61 -25.90 -10.34
N ILE A 60 -27.04 -24.92 -9.55
CA ILE A 60 -26.26 -24.41 -8.42
C ILE A 60 -26.47 -25.38 -7.25
N HIS A 61 -25.44 -26.16 -6.93
CA HIS A 61 -25.43 -26.96 -5.71
C HIS A 61 -25.20 -26.04 -4.50
N ASP A 62 -26.23 -25.87 -3.67
CA ASP A 62 -26.11 -25.12 -2.42
C ASP A 62 -25.59 -26.04 -1.29
N ASP A 63 -24.27 -26.06 -1.08
CA ASP A 63 -23.56 -26.84 -0.06
C ASP A 63 -23.73 -26.30 1.38
N ASN A 64 -24.79 -25.52 1.64
CA ASN A 64 -25.22 -25.12 2.98
C ASN A 64 -25.65 -26.30 3.88
N GLY A 65 -25.87 -27.49 3.31
CA GLY A 65 -26.23 -28.70 4.06
C GLY A 65 -25.08 -29.44 4.78
N ILE A 66 -23.82 -29.10 4.51
CA ILE A 66 -22.66 -29.83 5.07
C ILE A 66 -22.29 -29.29 6.45
N SER A 67 -22.37 -30.14 7.48
CA SER A 67 -22.06 -29.79 8.88
C SER A 67 -20.62 -29.29 9.07
N GLU A 68 -20.42 -28.40 10.06
CA GLU A 68 -19.10 -27.86 10.40
C GLU A 68 -18.10 -28.97 10.76
N GLU A 69 -18.57 -30.07 11.36
CA GLU A 69 -17.79 -31.27 11.66
C GLU A 69 -17.27 -31.95 10.38
N THR A 70 -18.14 -32.14 9.38
CA THR A 70 -17.76 -32.72 8.08
C THR A 70 -16.80 -31.78 7.34
N ARG A 71 -17.04 -30.47 7.38
CA ARG A 71 -16.11 -29.46 6.85
C ARG A 71 -14.73 -29.52 7.52
N ASN A 72 -14.66 -29.75 8.83
CA ASN A 72 -13.39 -29.91 9.54
C ASN A 72 -12.66 -31.22 9.18
N ILE A 73 -13.39 -32.31 8.91
CA ILE A 73 -12.82 -33.59 8.44
C ILE A 73 -12.25 -33.46 7.02
N LEU A 74 -12.89 -32.67 6.14
CA LEU A 74 -12.42 -32.39 4.78
C LEU A 74 -11.15 -31.50 4.75
N GLY A 75 -10.72 -30.98 5.90
CA GLY A 75 -9.50 -30.18 6.06
C GLY A 75 -9.77 -28.67 6.19
N PRO A 76 -8.74 -27.90 6.57
CA PRO A 76 -8.88 -26.46 6.76
C PRO A 76 -9.19 -25.76 5.43
N ASP A 77 -10.37 -25.14 5.33
CA ASP A 77 -10.80 -24.39 4.16
C ASP A 77 -9.79 -23.26 3.81
N PRO A 78 -9.11 -23.32 2.65
CA PRO A 78 -8.13 -22.31 2.24
C PRO A 78 -8.78 -20.93 1.99
N SER A 79 -10.11 -20.87 1.84
CA SER A 79 -10.91 -19.66 1.65
C SER A 79 -11.21 -18.95 2.97
N LYS A 80 -11.20 -19.67 4.11
CA LYS A 80 -11.37 -19.09 5.46
C LYS A 80 -10.11 -18.32 5.87
N LYS A 81 -9.95 -17.11 5.32
CA LYS A 81 -8.93 -16.13 5.77
C LYS A 81 -9.04 -15.97 7.29
N LYS A 82 -7.93 -16.17 8.02
CA LYS A 82 -7.85 -15.90 9.47
C LYS A 82 -8.33 -14.47 9.73
N LYS A 83 -9.46 -14.33 10.43
CA LYS A 83 -9.94 -13.02 10.87
C LYS A 83 -8.94 -12.47 11.89
N CYS A 84 -8.25 -11.39 11.54
CA CYS A 84 -7.46 -10.64 12.52
C CYS A 84 -8.42 -10.02 13.52
N GLY A 85 -8.25 -10.32 14.82
CA GLY A 85 -9.14 -9.82 15.88
C GLY A 85 -8.91 -8.36 16.27
N PHE A 86 -7.89 -7.71 15.70
CA PHE A 86 -7.52 -6.33 15.99
C PHE A 86 -7.88 -5.41 14.83
N ASN A 87 -8.61 -4.33 15.13
CA ASN A 87 -8.89 -3.24 14.21
C ASN A 87 -8.31 -1.94 14.79
N LEU A 88 -7.77 -1.09 13.90
CA LEU A 88 -7.35 0.26 14.29
C LEU A 88 -8.56 1.11 14.66
N HIS A 89 -8.34 2.10 15.53
CA HIS A 89 -9.38 3.07 15.88
C HIS A 89 -9.82 3.88 14.65
N ALA A 90 -11.12 4.18 14.54
CA ALA A 90 -11.71 4.84 13.36
C ALA A 90 -11.12 6.22 13.02
N ALA A 91 -10.49 6.90 13.98
CA ALA A 91 -9.76 8.15 13.73
C ALA A 91 -8.31 7.96 13.27
N VAL A 92 -7.72 6.77 13.50
CA VAL A 92 -6.31 6.46 13.20
C VAL A 92 -6.18 5.79 11.84
N GLU A 93 -7.06 4.82 11.55
CA GLU A 93 -7.09 4.07 10.29
C GLU A 93 -7.03 4.96 9.05
N PRO A 94 -7.95 5.93 8.82
CA PRO A 94 -7.97 6.68 7.57
C PRO A 94 -6.74 7.59 7.40
N ILE A 95 -6.19 8.10 8.52
CA ILE A 95 -4.97 8.91 8.52
C ILE A 95 -3.77 8.06 8.10
N TRP A 96 -3.63 6.87 8.69
CA TRP A 96 -2.53 5.95 8.37
C TRP A 96 -2.66 5.39 6.95
N SER A 97 -3.87 5.00 6.52
CA SER A 97 -4.14 4.55 5.16
C SER A 97 -3.82 5.63 4.11
N HIS A 98 -4.14 6.90 4.38
CA HIS A 98 -3.72 8.01 3.51
C HIS A 98 -2.20 8.18 3.47
N ILE A 99 -1.53 8.22 4.62
CA ILE A 99 -0.06 8.38 4.70
C ILE A 99 0.67 7.20 4.02
N LEU A 100 0.16 5.98 4.14
CA LEU A 100 0.75 4.80 3.50
C LEU A 100 0.52 4.76 1.98
N ALA A 101 -0.60 5.30 1.49
CA ALA A 101 -0.92 5.35 0.07
C ALA A 101 -0.23 6.51 -0.68
N PHE A 102 -0.15 7.70 -0.07
CA PHE A 102 0.31 8.93 -0.71
C PHE A 102 1.63 9.50 -0.15
N GLY A 103 2.09 8.99 1.00
CA GLY A 103 3.25 9.53 1.70
C GLY A 103 2.96 10.83 2.45
N PHE A 104 4.04 11.51 2.84
CA PHE A 104 4.03 12.91 3.30
C PHE A 104 4.64 13.80 2.22
N SER A 105 4.22 15.07 2.16
CA SER A 105 5.00 16.08 1.45
C SER A 105 6.36 16.29 2.15
N SER A 106 7.38 16.76 1.41
CA SER A 106 8.73 16.95 1.97
C SER A 106 8.71 17.90 3.18
N GLU A 107 7.97 19.00 3.08
CA GLU A 107 7.87 20.01 4.13
C GLU A 107 7.23 19.47 5.42
N GLU A 108 6.21 18.62 5.30
CA GLU A 108 5.55 18.00 6.44
C GLU A 108 6.44 16.94 7.09
N LYS A 109 7.12 16.14 6.27
CA LYS A 109 8.11 15.15 6.72
C LYS A 109 9.23 15.84 7.50
N ASP A 110 9.82 16.88 6.94
CA ASP A 110 10.91 17.62 7.57
C ASP A 110 10.45 18.33 8.85
N ARG A 111 9.26 18.94 8.85
CA ARG A 111 8.64 19.53 10.05
C ARG A 111 8.43 18.49 11.15
N LEU A 112 7.94 17.29 10.82
CA LEU A 112 7.71 16.20 11.76
C LEU A 112 9.04 15.70 12.36
N PHE A 113 10.04 15.40 11.52
CA PHE A 113 11.33 14.92 11.99
C PHE A 113 12.22 16.01 12.61
N LYS A 114 11.98 17.30 12.36
CA LYS A 114 12.71 18.40 13.02
C LYS A 114 12.19 18.69 14.43
N LYS A 115 10.94 18.30 14.75
CA LYS A 115 10.35 18.44 16.09
C LYS A 115 11.03 17.58 17.17
N TYR A 116 11.69 16.48 16.78
CA TYR A 116 12.22 15.49 17.71
C TYR A 116 13.76 15.40 17.61
N GLU A 117 14.40 15.72 18.73
CA GLU A 117 15.86 15.68 18.90
C GLU A 117 16.33 14.33 19.44
N MET A 118 17.61 14.01 19.22
CA MET A 118 18.24 12.80 19.76
C MET A 118 18.50 12.92 21.26
N PRO A 119 18.28 11.86 22.05
CA PRO A 119 18.57 11.87 23.47
C PRO A 119 20.08 11.68 23.71
N GLU A 120 20.70 12.62 24.41
CA GLU A 120 22.16 12.67 24.62
C GLU A 120 22.73 11.44 25.34
N ASN A 121 21.92 10.81 26.20
CA ASN A 121 22.29 9.62 26.96
C ASN A 121 22.40 8.34 26.11
N CYS A 122 21.86 8.31 24.88
CA CYS A 122 21.84 7.13 24.02
C CYS A 122 22.51 7.39 22.67
N LYS A 123 23.84 7.59 22.70
CA LYS A 123 24.66 7.88 21.51
C LYS A 123 24.54 6.84 20.39
N LEU A 124 24.18 5.58 20.71
CA LEU A 124 23.97 4.51 19.73
C LEU A 124 22.76 4.74 18.80
N LEU A 125 21.84 5.66 19.14
CA LEU A 125 20.76 6.09 18.24
C LEU A 125 21.25 7.01 17.12
N THR A 126 22.43 7.63 17.28
CA THR A 126 23.08 8.39 16.21
C THR A 126 23.94 7.43 15.40
N PRO A 127 23.59 7.13 14.14
CA PRO A 127 24.35 6.21 13.32
C PRO A 127 25.75 6.77 13.01
N PRO A 128 26.79 5.92 12.96
CA PRO A 128 28.14 6.37 12.57
C PRO A 128 28.16 6.80 11.11
N ILE A 129 28.98 7.82 10.83
CA ILE A 129 29.32 8.30 9.50
C ILE A 129 30.47 7.43 8.96
N ILE A 130 30.46 7.10 7.66
CA ILE A 130 31.57 6.38 7.03
C ILE A 130 32.87 7.20 7.11
N ASN A 131 34.00 6.52 7.37
CA ASN A 131 35.32 7.16 7.36
C ASN A 131 35.63 7.75 5.97
N PRO A 132 36.14 8.98 5.87
CA PRO A 132 36.36 9.65 4.58
C PRO A 132 37.34 8.91 3.66
N GLU A 133 38.32 8.20 4.23
CA GLU A 133 39.25 7.33 3.51
C GLU A 133 38.54 6.18 2.78
N ILE A 134 37.55 5.56 3.43
CA ILE A 134 36.73 4.50 2.84
C ILE A 134 35.79 5.10 1.80
N SER A 135 35.14 6.22 2.12
CA SER A 135 34.25 6.95 1.19
C SER A 135 34.95 7.30 -0.13
N ALA A 136 36.21 7.73 -0.10
CA ALA A 136 37.00 8.03 -1.30
C ALA A 136 37.29 6.81 -2.19
N SER A 137 37.24 5.60 -1.65
CA SER A 137 37.41 4.33 -2.38
C SER A 137 36.10 3.73 -2.91
N MET A 138 34.94 4.22 -2.45
CA MET A 138 33.63 3.70 -2.80
C MET A 138 33.13 4.27 -4.15
N ASN A 139 32.49 3.41 -4.95
CA ASN A 139 31.78 3.88 -6.14
C ASN A 139 30.45 4.58 -5.74
N ALA A 140 29.93 5.41 -6.64
CA ALA A 140 28.72 6.20 -6.39
C ALA A 140 27.49 5.36 -5.99
N LEU A 141 27.38 4.11 -6.47
CA LEU A 141 26.30 3.20 -6.12
C LEU A 141 26.39 2.75 -4.65
N HIS A 142 27.59 2.41 -4.18
CA HIS A 142 27.81 2.01 -2.79
C HIS A 142 27.64 3.19 -1.82
N THR A 143 28.09 4.39 -2.21
CA THR A 143 27.90 5.62 -1.42
C THR A 143 26.42 5.96 -1.29
N ALA A 144 25.67 6.04 -2.39
CA ALA A 144 24.23 6.32 -2.37
C ALA A 144 23.42 5.28 -1.58
N ARG A 145 23.85 4.00 -1.60
CA ARG A 145 23.27 2.94 -0.77
C ARG A 145 23.53 3.19 0.73
N ASP A 146 24.74 3.58 1.11
CA ASP A 146 25.04 3.89 2.50
C ASP A 146 24.29 5.13 3.00
N ASP A 147 24.27 6.22 2.23
CA ASP A 147 23.50 7.43 2.53
C ASP A 147 22.01 7.13 2.76
N THR A 148 21.46 6.21 1.95
CA THR A 148 20.08 5.73 2.11
C THR A 148 19.89 4.99 3.44
N HIS A 149 20.80 4.10 3.81
CA HIS A 149 20.75 3.41 5.11
C HIS A 149 20.97 4.36 6.29
N LEU A 150 21.90 5.30 6.19
CA LEU A 150 22.16 6.36 7.16
C LEU A 150 20.90 7.22 7.39
N ASN A 151 20.21 7.62 6.32
CA ASN A 151 18.96 8.37 6.39
C ASN A 151 17.84 7.57 7.08
N TYR A 152 17.71 6.27 6.79
CA TYR A 152 16.75 5.41 7.48
C TYR A 152 17.10 5.24 8.98
N GLN A 153 18.37 5.03 9.33
CA GLN A 153 18.80 4.95 10.72
C GLN A 153 18.49 6.25 11.49
N ASN A 154 18.75 7.42 10.89
CA ASN A 154 18.40 8.72 11.47
C ASN A 154 16.88 8.89 11.67
N GLN A 155 16.05 8.45 10.71
CA GLN A 155 14.59 8.48 10.85
C GLN A 155 14.12 7.55 11.98
N ILE A 156 14.62 6.32 12.06
CA ILE A 156 14.26 5.36 13.12
C ILE A 156 14.75 5.86 14.50
N GLY A 157 15.94 6.46 14.57
CA GLY A 157 16.43 7.11 15.79
C GLY A 157 15.46 8.18 16.32
N LYS A 158 14.90 9.01 15.43
CA LYS A 158 13.88 10.01 15.77
C LYS A 158 12.55 9.41 16.24
N VAL A 159 12.13 8.29 15.65
CA VAL A 159 10.97 7.53 16.14
C VAL A 159 11.24 6.97 17.53
N LEU A 160 12.42 6.36 17.76
CA LEU A 160 12.84 5.85 19.08
C LEU A 160 12.93 6.95 20.14
N ALA A 161 13.43 8.14 19.80
CA ALA A 161 13.45 9.29 20.71
C ALA A 161 12.02 9.78 21.06
N THR A 162 11.11 9.80 20.09
CA THR A 162 9.70 10.14 20.31
C THR A 162 9.01 9.12 21.22
N LEU A 163 9.27 7.84 20.98
CA LEU A 163 8.75 6.73 21.77
C LEU A 163 9.33 6.72 23.19
N GLY A 164 10.62 7.03 23.35
CA GLY A 164 11.26 7.24 24.65
C GLY A 164 10.63 8.38 25.45
N ARG A 165 10.33 9.53 24.81
CA ARG A 165 9.57 10.62 25.44
C ARG A 165 8.18 10.17 25.89
N ALA A 166 7.47 9.36 25.09
CA ALA A 166 6.17 8.81 25.48
C ALA A 166 6.28 7.83 26.66
N ILE A 167 7.32 6.98 26.69
CA ILE A 167 7.60 6.07 27.82
C ILE A 167 7.92 6.88 29.09
N ASN A 168 8.73 7.94 29.01
CA ASN A 168 9.01 8.80 30.17
C ASN A 168 7.72 9.39 30.75
N VAL A 169 6.84 9.95 29.93
CA VAL A 169 5.53 10.48 30.37
C VAL A 169 4.69 9.38 31.06
N ILE A 170 4.67 8.16 30.52
CA ILE A 170 3.96 7.02 31.14
C ILE A 170 4.59 6.63 32.49
N LEU A 171 5.92 6.67 32.61
CA LEU A 171 6.64 6.29 33.83
C LEU A 171 6.48 7.34 34.94
N GLU A 172 6.70 8.62 34.62
CA GLU A 172 6.62 9.77 35.52
C GLU A 172 5.20 10.03 36.05
N GLU A 173 4.16 9.68 35.29
CA GLU A 173 2.76 9.85 35.70
C GLU A 173 2.32 8.72 36.67
N GLU A 174 2.33 9.00 37.98
CA GLU A 174 1.95 8.03 39.02
C GLU A 174 0.43 7.96 39.31
N THR A 175 -0.32 9.03 39.04
CA THR A 175 -1.70 9.17 39.59
C THR A 175 -2.81 9.30 38.56
N SER A 176 -2.55 9.83 37.36
CA SER A 176 -3.61 10.09 36.37
C SER A 176 -4.04 8.86 35.56
N ILE A 177 -3.19 7.83 35.45
CA ILE A 177 -3.43 6.68 34.56
C ILE A 177 -3.81 5.43 35.37
N PRO A 178 -4.96 4.79 35.13
CA PRO A 178 -5.32 3.53 35.78
C PRO A 178 -4.25 2.45 35.55
N LYS A 179 -3.86 1.75 36.62
CA LYS A 179 -2.73 0.79 36.62
C LYS A 179 -2.72 -0.17 35.42
N GLN A 180 -3.84 -0.82 35.11
CA GLN A 180 -3.95 -1.74 33.98
C GLN A 180 -3.68 -1.07 32.62
N VAL A 181 -4.09 0.19 32.46
CA VAL A 181 -3.85 0.98 31.24
C VAL A 181 -2.38 1.39 31.16
N LYS A 182 -1.77 1.81 32.28
CA LYS A 182 -0.34 2.12 32.38
C LYS A 182 0.51 0.90 32.00
N GLU A 183 0.20 -0.28 32.53
CA GLU A 183 0.89 -1.53 32.20
C GLU A 183 0.75 -1.91 30.71
N ASN A 184 -0.46 -1.85 30.15
CA ASN A 184 -0.69 -2.16 28.73
C ASN A 184 0.02 -1.16 27.80
N LEU A 185 -0.06 0.14 28.08
CA LEU A 185 0.64 1.17 27.30
C LEU A 185 2.16 1.02 27.37
N LEU A 186 2.70 0.75 28.57
CA LEU A 186 4.13 0.52 28.75
C LEU A 186 4.59 -0.74 28.01
N ALA A 187 3.80 -1.83 28.03
CA ALA A 187 4.09 -3.03 27.25
C ALA A 187 4.13 -2.72 25.73
N TYR A 188 3.07 -2.16 25.16
CA TYR A 188 3.02 -1.88 23.72
C TYR A 188 4.12 -0.91 23.25
N THR A 189 4.42 0.12 24.04
CA THR A 189 5.47 1.10 23.71
C THR A 189 6.88 0.53 23.90
N ALA A 190 7.15 -0.19 24.99
CA ALA A 190 8.45 -0.84 25.20
C ALA A 190 8.71 -1.92 24.16
N ASP A 191 7.71 -2.72 23.79
CA ASP A 191 7.82 -3.79 22.79
C ASP A 191 8.11 -3.19 21.40
N SER A 192 7.37 -2.15 21.01
CA SER A 192 7.65 -1.38 19.79
C SER A 192 9.08 -0.82 19.78
N GLY A 193 9.55 -0.30 20.92
CA GLY A 193 10.91 0.20 21.09
C GLY A 193 11.97 -0.90 20.90
N ARG A 194 11.77 -2.08 21.49
CA ARG A 194 12.67 -3.22 21.31
C ARG A 194 12.70 -3.69 19.86
N MET A 195 11.56 -3.74 19.16
CA MET A 195 11.50 -4.08 17.74
C MET A 195 12.28 -3.08 16.86
N LEU A 196 12.13 -1.78 17.10
CA LEU A 196 12.86 -0.73 16.37
C LEU A 196 14.37 -0.79 16.66
N CYS A 197 14.78 -1.05 17.91
CA CYS A 197 16.19 -1.23 18.27
C CYS A 197 16.82 -2.44 17.54
N THR A 198 16.09 -3.55 17.39
CA THR A 198 16.55 -4.70 16.59
C THR A 198 16.82 -4.31 15.14
N ILE A 199 15.90 -3.56 14.51
CA ILE A 199 16.07 -3.08 13.12
C ILE A 199 17.30 -2.17 13.01
N VAL A 200 17.51 -1.23 13.94
CA VAL A 200 18.70 -0.36 13.94
C VAL A 200 20.00 -1.16 14.08
N ASN A 201 20.00 -2.19 14.93
CA ASN A 201 21.14 -3.11 15.08
C ASN A 201 21.42 -3.90 13.79
N GLU A 202 20.39 -4.50 13.17
CA GLU A 202 20.53 -5.18 11.88
C GLU A 202 21.07 -4.26 10.78
N MET A 203 20.56 -3.03 10.69
CA MET A 203 21.07 -2.04 9.74
C MET A 203 22.51 -1.66 10.03
N SER A 204 22.89 -1.53 11.30
CA SER A 204 24.27 -1.21 11.70
C SER A 204 25.23 -2.34 11.33
N ASN A 205 24.81 -3.61 11.51
CA ASN A 205 25.62 -4.77 11.14
C ASN A 205 25.71 -4.98 9.62
N LYS A 206 24.80 -4.40 8.83
CA LYS A 206 24.89 -4.36 7.34
C LYS A 206 25.74 -3.21 6.80
N ARG A 207 26.13 -2.24 7.66
CA ARG A 207 27.00 -1.08 7.33
C ARG A 207 28.44 -1.21 7.86
N ARG A 208 28.71 -2.23 8.68
CA ARG A 208 30.05 -2.59 9.18
C ARG A 208 30.74 -3.57 8.22
#